data_AF-A0A820NEE0-F1
#
_entry.id   AF-A0A820NEE0-F1
#
_cell.length_a   1.000
_cell.length_b   1.000
_cell.length_c   1.000
_cell.angle_alpha   90.00
_cell.angle_beta   90.00
_cell.angle_gamma   90.00
#
_symmetry.space_group_name_H-M   'P 1'
#
loop_
_entity.id
_entity.type
_entity.pdbx_description
1 polymer ?
#
loop_
_entity_poly.entity_id
_entity_poly.type
_entity_poly.pdbx_seq_one_letter_code
_entity_poly.pdbx_strand_id
1 'polypeptide(L)'
;RAGKPTIIVPFFGDQFFWGTVIAKNGAGPHPVPGKSITKDQLIEAFHFVHKSSTCAAAKCLRDSILQEDGCAAAVRAFHANLPLKRMHSDLEPTFPACYRLDKYRMQISRPVAQVLVSAGVVEEAQLRLHVTREWQIKHDNHAHIMMHGLWEHSHKAISTMFLDTASDLKRTNSTDSINNKALVNVGTVAKGIGLGIG
;
A
#
# COMPACT_ATOMS: atom_id res chain seq x y z
N ARG A 1 -7.95 13.78 14.82
CA ARG A 1 -7.69 14.04 16.27
C ARG A 1 -6.81 15.27 16.55
N ALA A 2 -5.73 15.59 15.82
CA ALA A 2 -4.80 16.65 16.28
C ALA A 2 -5.18 18.10 15.87
N GLY A 3 -5.48 18.39 14.60
CA GLY A 3 -5.79 19.76 14.14
C GLY A 3 -4.71 20.79 14.50
N LYS A 4 -3.45 20.37 14.47
CA LYS A 4 -2.29 21.18 14.84
C LYS A 4 -1.56 21.62 13.57
N PRO A 5 -1.13 22.89 13.51
CA PRO A 5 -0.15 23.32 12.52
C PRO A 5 1.07 22.40 12.52
N THR A 6 1.61 22.12 11.33
CA THR A 6 2.71 21.16 11.18
C THR A 6 3.81 21.73 10.29
N ILE A 7 5.07 21.59 10.72
CA ILE A 7 6.26 21.87 9.92
C ILE A 7 6.75 20.54 9.36
N ILE A 8 6.97 20.45 8.05
CA ILE A 8 7.54 19.26 7.41
C ILE A 8 8.96 19.57 6.96
N VAL A 9 9.91 18.73 7.39
CA VAL A 9 11.32 18.77 6.98
C VAL A 9 11.61 17.51 6.15
N PRO A 10 11.48 17.57 4.82
CA PRO A 10 11.61 16.40 3.99
C PRO A 10 13.07 15.95 3.76
N PHE A 11 13.34 14.66 3.94
CA PHE A 11 14.54 13.90 3.53
C PHE A 11 14.36 12.98 2.29
N PHE A 12 13.35 12.10 2.26
CA PHE A 12 13.05 11.19 1.13
C PHE A 12 11.56 10.78 1.04
N GLY A 13 11.08 10.42 -0.15
CA GLY A 13 9.74 9.80 -0.31
C GLY A 13 8.56 10.76 -0.28
N ASP A 14 7.45 10.33 0.31
CA ASP A 14 6.13 10.96 0.22
C ASP A 14 5.95 12.24 1.05
N GLN A 15 6.78 12.44 2.07
CA GLN A 15 6.93 13.70 2.82
C GLN A 15 7.10 14.96 1.96
N PHE A 16 7.71 14.92 0.77
CA PHE A 16 7.75 16.09 -0.13
C PHE A 16 6.35 16.47 -0.63
N PHE A 17 5.58 15.45 -1.01
CA PHE A 17 4.20 15.59 -1.40
C PHE A 17 3.34 16.07 -0.23
N TRP A 18 3.42 15.41 0.93
CA TRP A 18 2.62 15.77 2.10
C TRP A 18 2.95 17.16 2.65
N GLY A 19 4.22 17.55 2.63
CA GLY A 19 4.63 18.91 2.96
C GLY A 19 4.01 19.95 2.02
N THR A 20 3.96 19.66 0.72
CA THR A 20 3.29 20.54 -0.26
C THR A 20 1.78 20.61 -0.01
N VAL A 21 1.13 19.48 0.29
CA VAL A 21 -0.31 19.44 0.60
C VAL A 21 -0.63 20.26 1.85
N ILE A 22 0.16 20.12 2.92
CA ILE A 22 -0.04 20.88 4.16
C ILE A 22 0.13 22.39 3.92
N ALA A 23 1.18 22.78 3.18
CA ALA A 23 1.44 24.18 2.85
C ALA A 23 0.31 24.79 2.00
N LYS A 24 -0.17 24.05 0.98
CA LYS A 24 -1.29 24.48 0.12
C LYS A 24 -2.58 24.69 0.90
N ASN A 25 -2.82 23.90 1.94
CA ASN A 25 -3.99 24.05 2.83
C ASN A 25 -3.77 25.12 3.93
N GLY A 26 -2.62 25.82 3.94
CA GLY A 26 -2.30 26.83 4.94
C GLY A 26 -2.14 26.30 6.37
N ALA A 27 -2.10 24.97 6.55
CA ALA A 27 -1.96 24.31 7.85
C ALA A 27 -0.49 24.19 8.29
N GLY A 28 0.43 24.72 7.50
CA GLY A 28 1.86 24.77 7.80
C GLY A 28 2.61 25.64 6.79
N PRO A 29 3.87 25.96 7.06
CA PRO A 29 4.72 26.65 6.10
C PRO A 29 5.07 25.74 4.92
N HIS A 30 5.70 26.32 3.88
CA HIS A 30 6.33 25.52 2.83
C HIS A 30 7.38 24.56 3.43
N PRO A 31 7.57 23.34 2.88
CA PRO A 31 8.51 22.37 3.43
C PRO A 31 9.91 22.94 3.58
N VAL A 32 10.53 22.72 4.74
CA VAL A 32 11.88 23.22 5.03
C VAL A 32 12.90 22.24 4.46
N PRO A 33 13.75 22.63 3.48
CA PRO A 33 14.63 21.69 2.80
C PRO A 33 15.60 20.98 3.76
N GLY A 34 15.43 19.67 3.98
CA GLY A 34 16.21 18.95 4.99
C GLY A 34 17.71 18.92 4.74
N LYS A 35 18.15 18.91 3.47
CA LYS A 35 19.58 18.88 3.09
C LYS A 35 20.31 20.21 3.27
N SER A 36 19.58 21.32 3.35
CA SER A 36 20.15 22.67 3.41
C SER A 36 19.45 23.52 4.47
N ILE A 37 19.07 22.87 5.57
CA ILE A 37 18.30 23.48 6.65
C ILE A 37 19.14 24.51 7.40
N THR A 38 18.58 25.70 7.61
CA THR A 38 19.21 26.75 8.42
C THR A 38 18.39 27.05 9.67
N LYS A 39 19.06 27.63 10.67
CA LYS A 39 18.41 28.10 11.91
C LYS A 39 17.28 29.10 11.59
N ASP A 40 17.53 30.03 10.67
CA ASP A 40 16.58 31.10 10.35
C ASP A 40 15.34 30.56 9.64
N GLN A 41 15.49 29.57 8.74
CA GLN A 41 14.36 28.87 8.12
C GLN A 41 13.46 28.18 9.15
N LEU A 42 14.06 27.54 10.17
CA LEU A 42 13.30 26.92 11.24
C LEU A 42 12.58 27.96 12.11
N ILE A 43 13.23 29.06 12.45
CA ILE A 43 12.62 30.16 13.22
C ILE A 43 11.41 30.72 12.47
N GLU A 44 11.54 30.99 11.17
CA GLU A 44 10.43 31.46 10.33
C GLU A 44 9.29 30.44 10.28
N ALA A 45 9.60 29.15 10.12
CA ALA A 45 8.62 28.09 10.15
C ALA A 45 7.89 28.01 11.51
N PHE A 46 8.59 28.20 12.63
CA PHE A 46 7.99 28.28 13.96
C PHE A 46 7.07 29.49 14.10
N HIS A 47 7.50 30.68 13.67
CA HIS A 47 6.62 31.86 13.65
C HIS A 47 5.37 31.62 12.80
N PHE A 48 5.51 30.94 11.66
CA PHE A 48 4.39 30.62 10.79
C PHE A 48 3.35 29.75 11.49
N VAL A 49 3.76 28.65 12.12
CA VAL A 49 2.81 27.74 12.78
C VAL A 49 2.12 28.32 14.00
N HIS A 50 2.67 29.37 14.61
CA HIS A 50 2.04 30.11 15.71
C HIS A 50 1.03 31.16 15.23
N LYS A 51 0.92 31.43 13.93
CA LYS A 51 -0.11 32.34 13.40
C LYS A 51 -1.50 31.79 13.69
N SER A 52 -2.41 32.67 14.09
CA SER A 52 -3.82 32.33 14.33
C SER A 52 -4.50 31.76 13.09
N SER A 53 -4.18 32.29 11.91
CA SER A 53 -4.67 31.80 10.62
C SER A 53 -4.25 30.36 10.33
N THR A 54 -2.98 30.02 10.57
CA THR A 54 -2.46 28.65 10.39
C THR A 54 -3.10 27.68 11.37
N CYS A 55 -3.29 28.09 12.64
CA CYS A 55 -4.02 27.31 13.63
C CYS A 55 -5.48 27.07 13.21
N ALA A 56 -6.15 28.08 12.67
CA ALA A 56 -7.52 27.96 12.18
C ALA A 56 -7.62 27.03 10.97
N ALA A 57 -6.70 27.16 10.01
CA ALA A 57 -6.62 26.28 8.84
C ALA A 57 -6.41 24.81 9.23
N ALA A 58 -5.49 24.54 10.17
CA ALA A 58 -5.26 23.18 10.66
C ALA A 58 -6.49 22.58 11.36
N LYS A 59 -7.28 23.39 12.07
CA LYS A 59 -8.57 22.96 12.66
C LYS A 59 -9.63 22.68 11.59
N CYS A 60 -9.76 23.57 10.60
CA CYS A 60 -10.69 23.39 9.49
C CYS A 60 -10.39 22.10 8.70
N LEU A 61 -9.11 21.84 8.42
CA LEU A 61 -8.67 20.61 7.76
C LEU A 61 -8.98 19.38 8.61
N ARG A 62 -8.75 19.43 9.93
CA ARG A 62 -9.15 18.37 10.86
C ARG A 62 -10.65 18.13 10.78
N ASP A 63 -11.46 19.17 10.80
CA ASP A 63 -12.92 19.04 10.82
C ASP A 63 -13.44 18.44 9.52
N SER A 64 -12.87 18.82 8.39
CA SER A 64 -13.17 18.22 7.08
C SER A 64 -12.86 16.72 7.07
N ILE A 65 -11.67 16.32 7.56
CA ILE A 65 -11.27 14.91 7.67
C ILE A 65 -12.16 14.14 8.67
N LEU A 66 -12.60 14.77 9.76
CA LEU A 66 -13.47 14.09 10.74
C LEU A 66 -14.91 13.92 10.23
N GLN A 67 -15.35 14.77 9.31
CA GLN A 67 -16.68 14.68 8.68
C GLN A 67 -16.71 13.66 7.53
N GLU A 68 -15.56 13.18 7.07
CA GLU A 68 -15.49 12.18 6.01
C GLU A 68 -15.56 10.76 6.56
N ASP A 69 -16.22 9.88 5.81
CA ASP A 69 -16.13 8.43 6.01
C ASP A 69 -15.34 7.81 4.85
N GLY A 70 -14.04 8.10 4.85
CA GLY A 70 -13.11 7.67 3.80
C GLY A 70 -13.03 6.15 3.68
N CYS A 71 -13.11 5.43 4.81
CA CYS A 71 -13.08 3.97 4.81
C CYS A 71 -14.32 3.38 4.12
N ALA A 72 -15.53 3.81 4.50
CA ALA A 72 -16.73 3.29 3.85
C ALA A 72 -16.83 3.74 2.39
N ALA A 73 -16.39 4.96 2.06
CA ALA A 73 -16.32 5.42 0.68
C ALA A 73 -15.38 4.54 -0.16
N ALA A 74 -14.19 4.21 0.37
CA ALA A 74 -13.24 3.32 -0.29
C ALA A 74 -13.80 1.90 -0.48
N VAL A 75 -14.46 1.34 0.54
CA VAL A 75 -15.10 0.01 0.45
C VAL A 75 -16.21 0.03 -0.61
N ARG A 76 -17.09 1.04 -0.62
CA ARG A 76 -18.12 1.18 -1.65
C ARG A 76 -17.52 1.29 -3.05
N ALA A 77 -16.51 2.14 -3.22
CA ALA A 77 -15.83 2.32 -4.49
C ALA A 77 -15.16 1.01 -4.95
N PHE A 78 -14.52 0.28 -4.05
CA PHE A 78 -13.93 -1.03 -4.35
C PHE A 78 -14.99 -2.01 -4.86
N HIS A 79 -16.08 -2.23 -4.10
CA HIS A 79 -17.13 -3.16 -4.48
C HIS A 79 -17.86 -2.77 -5.77
N ALA A 80 -18.09 -1.47 -6.00
CA ALA A 80 -18.69 -0.97 -7.23
C ALA A 80 -17.84 -1.23 -8.48
N ASN A 81 -16.52 -1.40 -8.32
CA ASN A 81 -15.58 -1.63 -9.41
C ASN A 81 -15.17 -3.11 -9.54
N LEU A 82 -15.76 -4.02 -8.77
CA LEU A 82 -15.52 -5.46 -8.92
C LEU A 82 -16.25 -6.02 -10.14
N PRO A 83 -15.56 -6.77 -11.03
CA PRO A 83 -16.21 -7.42 -12.16
C PRO A 83 -16.95 -8.69 -11.70
N LEU A 84 -18.01 -8.55 -10.90
CA LEU A 84 -18.71 -9.66 -10.23
C LEU A 84 -19.11 -10.79 -11.18
N LYS A 85 -19.59 -10.44 -12.39
CA LYS A 85 -19.92 -11.43 -13.45
C LYS A 85 -18.75 -12.31 -13.88
N ARG A 86 -17.51 -11.83 -13.78
CA ARG A 86 -16.29 -12.61 -14.05
C ARG A 86 -15.70 -13.24 -12.79
N MET A 87 -16.21 -12.89 -11.61
CA MET A 87 -15.71 -13.42 -10.35
C MET A 87 -16.53 -14.62 -9.87
N HIS A 88 -17.81 -14.70 -10.21
CA HIS A 88 -18.71 -15.74 -9.69
C HIS A 88 -18.71 -16.99 -10.56
N SER A 89 -18.96 -18.15 -9.95
CA SER A 89 -19.16 -19.40 -10.66
C SER A 89 -20.51 -19.42 -11.38
N ASP A 90 -20.54 -19.92 -12.62
CA ASP A 90 -21.76 -19.97 -13.44
C ASP A 90 -22.77 -21.02 -12.94
N LEU A 91 -22.29 -22.07 -12.27
CA LEU A 91 -23.12 -23.14 -11.72
C LEU A 91 -23.56 -22.90 -10.27
N GLU A 92 -22.79 -22.11 -9.51
CA GLU A 92 -23.10 -21.79 -8.11
C GLU A 92 -22.58 -20.39 -7.78
N PRO A 93 -23.41 -19.34 -7.97
CA PRO A 93 -22.98 -17.95 -7.89
C PRO A 93 -22.48 -17.51 -6.50
N THR A 94 -22.76 -18.29 -5.45
CA THR A 94 -22.27 -18.00 -4.08
C THR A 94 -20.76 -18.14 -3.96
N PHE A 95 -20.12 -18.93 -4.84
CA PHE A 95 -18.70 -19.18 -4.81
C PHE A 95 -17.95 -18.46 -5.95
N PRO A 96 -16.70 -18.02 -5.70
CA PRO A 96 -15.88 -17.45 -6.74
C PRO A 96 -15.46 -18.51 -7.76
N ALA A 97 -15.39 -18.11 -9.03
CA ALA A 97 -14.83 -18.91 -10.09
C ALA A 97 -13.32 -19.06 -9.90
N CYS A 98 -12.85 -20.31 -9.86
CA CYS A 98 -11.44 -20.65 -9.77
C CYS A 98 -10.94 -21.33 -11.05
N TYR A 99 -11.83 -22.02 -11.76
CA TYR A 99 -11.49 -22.77 -12.96
C TYR A 99 -12.36 -22.37 -14.13
N ARG A 100 -11.84 -22.54 -15.34
CA ARG A 100 -12.54 -22.37 -16.60
C ARG A 100 -12.55 -23.69 -17.36
N LEU A 101 -13.73 -24.05 -17.84
CA LEU A 101 -13.95 -25.18 -18.72
C LEU A 101 -14.19 -24.67 -20.14
N ASP A 102 -13.16 -24.70 -20.97
CA ASP A 102 -13.21 -24.13 -22.32
C ASP A 102 -14.24 -24.81 -23.22
N LYS A 103 -14.41 -26.13 -23.10
CA LYS A 103 -15.40 -26.92 -23.85
C LYS A 103 -16.83 -26.40 -23.66
N TYR A 104 -17.18 -26.06 -22.42
CA TYR A 104 -18.53 -25.59 -22.06
C TYR A 104 -18.64 -24.07 -22.04
N ARG A 105 -17.51 -23.35 -22.20
CA ARG A 105 -17.40 -21.90 -22.06
C ARG A 105 -17.91 -21.39 -20.71
N MET A 106 -17.64 -22.14 -19.64
CA MET A 106 -18.10 -21.82 -18.28
C MET A 106 -16.94 -21.60 -17.32
N GLN A 107 -17.16 -20.75 -16.32
CA GLN A 107 -16.27 -20.55 -15.19
C GLN A 107 -16.93 -21.18 -13.95
N ILE A 108 -16.20 -21.99 -13.20
CA ILE A 108 -16.72 -22.77 -12.09
C ILE A 108 -15.88 -22.58 -10.84
N SER A 109 -16.52 -22.71 -9.69
CA SER A 109 -15.83 -22.65 -8.40
C SER A 109 -15.11 -23.95 -8.10
N ARG A 110 -14.19 -23.90 -7.12
CA ARG A 110 -13.44 -25.07 -6.68
C ARG A 110 -14.34 -26.19 -6.12
N PRO A 111 -15.37 -25.93 -5.28
CA PRO A 111 -16.27 -26.99 -4.83
C PRO A 111 -17.03 -27.66 -5.99
N VAL A 112 -17.51 -26.88 -6.96
CA VAL A 112 -18.22 -27.42 -8.13
C VAL A 112 -17.29 -28.28 -8.99
N ALA A 113 -16.05 -27.82 -9.23
CA ALA A 113 -15.05 -28.60 -9.95
C ALA A 113 -14.78 -29.95 -9.28
N GLN A 114 -14.67 -29.97 -7.95
CA GLN A 114 -14.44 -31.20 -7.18
C GLN A 114 -15.59 -32.20 -7.37
N VAL A 115 -16.84 -31.75 -7.30
CA VAL A 115 -18.00 -32.62 -7.53
C VAL A 115 -18.01 -33.18 -8.95
N LEU A 116 -17.74 -32.35 -9.96
CA LEU A 116 -17.73 -32.77 -11.37
C LEU A 116 -16.64 -33.79 -11.67
N VAL A 117 -15.46 -33.63 -11.07
CA VAL A 117 -14.35 -34.59 -11.20
C VAL A 117 -14.67 -35.89 -10.48
N SER A 118 -15.18 -35.83 -9.24
CA SER A 118 -15.57 -37.03 -8.49
C SER A 118 -16.71 -37.81 -9.15
N ALA A 119 -17.62 -37.12 -9.85
CA ALA A 119 -18.70 -37.76 -10.61
C ALA A 119 -18.23 -38.31 -11.97
N GLY A 120 -16.97 -38.09 -12.37
CA GLY A 120 -16.43 -38.54 -13.66
C GLY A 120 -16.97 -37.77 -14.87
N VAL A 121 -17.60 -36.61 -14.66
CA VAL A 121 -18.17 -35.77 -15.73
C VAL A 121 -17.10 -34.92 -16.42
N VAL A 122 -16.04 -34.56 -15.68
CA VAL A 122 -14.93 -33.72 -16.12
C VAL A 122 -13.62 -34.34 -15.60
N GLU A 123 -12.56 -34.30 -16.39
CA GLU A 123 -11.21 -34.70 -15.94
C GLU A 123 -10.43 -33.50 -15.39
N GLU A 124 -9.53 -33.73 -14.43
CA GLU A 124 -8.73 -32.65 -13.84
C GLU A 124 -7.87 -31.91 -14.89
N ALA A 125 -7.39 -32.61 -15.92
CA ALA A 125 -6.64 -32.03 -17.03
C ALA A 125 -7.44 -31.01 -17.87
N GLN A 126 -8.78 -31.03 -17.77
CA GLN A 126 -9.67 -30.10 -18.47
C GLN A 126 -9.88 -28.79 -17.69
N LEU A 127 -9.49 -28.74 -16.41
CA LEU A 127 -9.63 -27.56 -15.56
C LEU A 127 -8.47 -26.59 -15.80
N ARG A 128 -8.76 -25.41 -16.36
CA ARG A 128 -7.79 -24.31 -16.47
C ARG A 128 -8.03 -23.28 -15.39
N LEU A 129 -6.96 -22.64 -14.90
CA LEU A 129 -7.12 -21.56 -13.93
C LEU A 129 -7.91 -20.41 -14.55
N HIS A 130 -8.94 -19.93 -13.83
CA HIS A 130 -9.73 -18.78 -14.26
C HIS A 130 -9.04 -17.47 -13.90
N VAL A 131 -8.87 -16.59 -14.89
CA VAL A 131 -8.25 -15.27 -14.70
C VAL A 131 -9.33 -14.18 -14.77
N THR A 132 -9.63 -13.61 -13.61
CA THR A 132 -10.63 -12.54 -13.47
C THR A 132 -10.18 -11.26 -14.16
N ARG A 133 -8.92 -10.87 -14.00
CA ARG A 133 -8.34 -9.66 -14.61
C ARG A 133 -6.84 -9.82 -14.76
N GLU A 134 -6.33 -9.52 -15.95
CA GLU A 134 -4.90 -9.37 -16.19
C GLU A 134 -4.51 -7.92 -15.97
N TRP A 135 -3.44 -7.72 -15.21
CA TRP A 135 -2.87 -6.41 -14.97
C TRP A 135 -1.59 -6.28 -15.77
N GLN A 136 -1.62 -5.46 -16.81
CA GLN A 136 -0.41 -5.06 -17.52
C GLN A 136 0.21 -3.89 -16.78
N ILE A 137 1.30 -4.14 -16.05
CA ILE A 137 2.13 -3.07 -15.49
C ILE A 137 2.93 -2.49 -16.65
N LYS A 138 2.46 -1.36 -17.20
CA LYS A 138 3.24 -0.57 -18.15
C LYS A 138 3.99 0.48 -17.34
N HIS A 139 5.31 0.46 -17.43
CA HIS A 139 6.14 1.53 -16.91
C HIS A 139 6.03 2.70 -17.89
N ASP A 140 5.07 3.59 -17.68
CA ASP A 140 5.12 4.90 -18.29
C ASP A 140 6.30 5.66 -17.67
N ASN A 141 7.12 6.30 -18.50
CA ASN A 141 8.25 7.14 -18.08
C ASN A 141 7.79 8.43 -17.36
N HIS A 142 6.56 8.45 -16.85
CA HIS A 142 6.01 9.54 -16.07
C HIS A 142 6.23 9.27 -14.58
N ALA A 143 6.68 10.30 -13.87
CA ALA A 143 6.85 10.21 -12.44
C ALA A 143 5.47 10.22 -11.75
N HIS A 144 4.96 9.04 -11.39
CA HIS A 144 3.76 8.89 -10.57
C HIS A 144 3.90 9.62 -9.23
N ILE A 145 2.80 9.92 -8.54
CA ILE A 145 2.78 10.78 -7.33
C ILE A 145 3.73 10.27 -6.21
N MET A 146 3.98 8.96 -6.15
CA MET A 146 4.98 8.36 -5.24
C MET A 146 6.43 8.52 -5.73
N MET A 147 6.64 8.65 -7.05
CA MET A 147 7.94 8.74 -7.72
C MET A 147 8.35 10.16 -8.11
N HIS A 148 7.45 11.16 -8.19
CA HIS A 148 7.81 12.54 -8.56
C HIS A 148 8.72 13.20 -7.51
N GLY A 149 8.39 13.05 -6.22
CA GLY A 149 9.27 13.49 -5.13
C GLY A 149 10.55 12.67 -5.02
N LEU A 150 10.55 11.44 -5.57
CA LEU A 150 11.72 10.58 -5.66
C LEU A 150 12.65 11.05 -6.81
N TRP A 151 12.12 11.37 -7.99
CA TRP A 151 12.93 11.64 -9.17
C TRP A 151 13.69 12.97 -9.06
N GLU A 152 13.07 14.04 -8.56
CA GLU A 152 13.74 15.36 -8.43
C GLU A 152 14.81 15.41 -7.32
N HIS A 153 14.75 14.55 -6.31
CA HIS A 153 15.57 14.69 -5.10
C HIS A 153 16.42 13.47 -4.71
N SER A 154 16.39 12.36 -5.46
CA SER A 154 17.00 11.09 -5.01
C SER A 154 17.85 10.32 -6.03
N HIS A 155 18.42 10.95 -7.08
CA HIS A 155 19.36 10.28 -8.00
C HIS A 155 20.49 9.49 -7.30
N LYS A 156 20.96 9.94 -6.12
CA LYS A 156 22.01 9.24 -5.35
C LYS A 156 21.51 8.27 -4.28
N ALA A 157 20.30 8.44 -3.75
CA ALA A 157 19.87 7.72 -2.54
C ALA A 157 19.27 6.33 -2.83
N ILE A 158 18.61 6.16 -3.98
CA ILE A 158 18.04 4.86 -4.39
C ILE A 158 19.14 3.89 -4.81
N SER A 159 20.16 4.39 -5.50
CA SER A 159 21.33 3.61 -5.88
C SER A 159 22.02 3.03 -4.64
N THR A 160 22.26 3.84 -3.60
CA THR A 160 22.92 3.36 -2.38
C THR A 160 22.05 2.39 -1.59
N MET A 161 20.73 2.62 -1.47
CA MET A 161 19.87 1.72 -0.68
C MET A 161 19.73 0.31 -1.28
N PHE A 162 19.64 0.18 -2.61
CA PHE A 162 19.45 -1.14 -3.26
C PHE A 162 20.76 -1.83 -3.64
N LEU A 163 21.85 -1.09 -3.88
CA LEU A 163 23.17 -1.70 -4.08
C LEU A 163 23.81 -2.12 -2.76
N ASP A 164 23.64 -1.37 -1.67
CA ASP A 164 24.22 -1.74 -0.38
C ASP A 164 23.50 -2.95 0.22
N THR A 165 22.18 -3.10 0.05
CA THR A 165 21.49 -4.33 0.50
C THR A 165 21.91 -5.56 -0.30
N ALA A 166 22.11 -5.46 -1.62
CA ALA A 166 22.58 -6.59 -2.42
C ALA A 166 24.07 -6.94 -2.13
N SER A 167 24.88 -5.93 -1.80
CA SER A 167 26.28 -6.09 -1.42
C SER A 167 26.43 -6.64 0.00
N ASP A 168 25.59 -6.20 0.94
CA ASP A 168 25.50 -6.74 2.29
C ASP A 168 24.93 -8.16 2.31
N LEU A 169 23.96 -8.48 1.45
CA LEU A 169 23.44 -9.85 1.29
C LEU A 169 24.48 -10.81 0.67
N LYS A 170 25.40 -10.29 -0.17
CA LYS A 170 26.55 -11.05 -0.65
C LYS A 170 27.63 -11.19 0.43
N ARG A 171 27.82 -10.17 1.28
CA ARG A 171 28.81 -10.21 2.38
C ARG A 171 28.37 -11.13 3.52
N THR A 172 27.06 -11.28 3.76
CA THR A 172 26.51 -12.24 4.73
C THR A 172 26.55 -13.70 4.24
N ASN A 173 26.65 -13.94 2.94
CA ASN A 173 26.77 -15.30 2.39
C ASN A 173 28.22 -15.80 2.26
N SER A 174 29.22 -14.92 2.39
CA SER A 174 30.65 -15.28 2.31
C SER A 174 31.34 -15.42 3.68
N THR A 175 30.63 -15.15 4.78
CA THR A 175 31.13 -15.33 6.14
C THR A 175 30.04 -16.00 6.96
N ASP A 176 30.02 -17.35 6.93
CA ASP A 176 29.69 -18.24 8.05
C ASP A 176 29.54 -19.69 7.52
N SER A 177 30.66 -20.28 7.11
CA SER A 177 30.92 -21.66 7.50
C SER A 177 31.58 -21.60 8.87
N ILE A 178 30.81 -21.81 9.93
CA ILE A 178 31.22 -22.44 11.21
C ILE A 178 30.03 -22.35 12.21
N ASN A 179 29.58 -23.55 12.60
CA ASN A 179 28.88 -23.92 13.83
C ASN A 179 27.40 -23.57 14.05
N ASN A 180 26.58 -24.55 13.67
CA ASN A 180 25.42 -25.08 14.41
C ASN A 180 25.38 -24.72 15.92
N LYS A 181 24.34 -23.98 16.33
CA LYS A 181 23.43 -24.27 17.47
C LYS A 181 22.52 -23.07 17.76
N ALA A 182 21.32 -23.06 17.17
CA ALA A 182 20.09 -22.46 17.74
C ALA A 182 18.92 -22.71 16.78
N LEU A 183 18.52 -23.98 16.65
CA LEU A 183 17.41 -24.39 15.80
C LEU A 183 16.45 -25.23 16.63
N VAL A 184 15.83 -24.61 17.64
CA VAL A 184 14.63 -25.10 18.35
C VAL A 184 13.87 -23.87 18.87
N ASN A 185 12.54 -23.88 18.69
CA ASN A 185 11.53 -22.86 19.08
C ASN A 185 11.28 -21.68 18.12
N VAL A 186 10.71 -21.99 16.95
CA VAL A 186 9.62 -21.18 16.39
C VAL A 186 8.47 -22.13 16.04
N GLY A 187 7.76 -22.56 17.08
CA GLY A 187 6.49 -23.27 16.99
C GLY A 187 5.61 -22.78 18.13
N THR A 188 4.41 -22.29 17.80
CA THR A 188 3.36 -21.82 18.72
C THR A 188 3.47 -20.36 19.14
N VAL A 189 2.76 -19.46 18.45
CA VAL A 189 1.65 -18.65 19.02
C VAL A 189 0.78 -18.18 17.84
N ALA A 190 -0.49 -18.58 17.89
CA ALA A 190 -1.54 -18.26 16.94
C ALA A 190 -2.39 -17.08 17.42
N LYS A 191 -3.19 -16.52 16.50
CA LYS A 191 -4.51 -15.89 16.69
C LYS A 191 -4.61 -14.62 17.57
N GLY A 192 -5.32 -13.62 17.05
CA GLY A 192 -5.98 -12.62 17.90
C GLY A 192 -6.36 -11.31 17.23
N ILE A 193 -7.43 -11.32 16.43
CA ILE A 193 -8.26 -10.13 16.16
C ILE A 193 -9.28 -10.02 17.29
N GLY A 194 -9.50 -8.81 17.82
CA GLY A 194 -10.83 -8.38 18.29
C GLY A 194 -11.02 -8.00 19.76
N LEU A 195 -11.67 -6.84 19.92
CA LEU A 195 -12.50 -6.34 21.04
C LEU A 195 -11.78 -5.66 22.22
N GLY A 196 -12.11 -4.37 22.40
CA GLY A 196 -12.05 -3.72 23.71
C GLY A 196 -13.43 -3.66 24.33
N ILE A 197 -13.52 -3.84 25.65
CA ILE A 197 -14.51 -3.28 26.59
C ILE A 197 -13.97 -3.55 28.00
N GLY A 198 -13.93 -2.52 28.86
CA GLY A 198 -13.50 -2.63 30.26
C GLY A 198 -12.54 -1.54 30.69
#